data_AF-A0A844G3G1-F1
#
_entry.id   AF-A0A844G3G1-F1
#
_cell.length_a   1.000
_cell.length_b   1.000
_cell.length_c   1.000
_cell.angle_alpha   90.00
_cell.angle_beta   90.00
_cell.angle_gamma   90.00
#
_symmetry.space_group_name_H-M   'P 1'
#
loop_
_entity.id
_entity.type
_entity.pdbx_description
1 polymer ?
#
loop_
_entity_poly.entity_id
_entity_poly.type
_entity_poly.pdbx_seq_one_letter_code
_entity_poly.pdbx_strand_id
1 'polypeptide(L)'
;MADLTTRLYKEQTDESKKFQNEQLAAYQKQISVLTSRLTNQYESMIPAEVDTKVHLSQSETVNKNEYDVFISHATEDKESFANELYRILTEEYGFKVWYDVVAMKWGDSLRTQIDNGLKTSKFGIVILSKHYISKGWTKYELDGLFQREMSEGKTILRLVQGQSG
;
A
#
# COMPACT_ATOMS: atom_id res chain seq x y z
N MET A 1 -53.57 8.82 7.08
CA MET A 1 -52.22 9.34 7.44
C MET A 1 -51.16 8.24 7.60
N ALA A 2 -51.48 7.00 8.00
CA ALA A 2 -50.47 5.93 8.20
C ALA A 2 -49.92 5.26 6.92
N ASP A 3 -50.67 5.26 5.82
CA ASP A 3 -50.28 4.60 4.57
C ASP A 3 -49.20 5.38 3.78
N LEU A 4 -49.32 6.72 3.72
CA LEU A 4 -48.37 7.60 3.05
C LEU A 4 -46.98 7.59 3.68
N THR A 5 -46.90 7.61 5.01
CA THR A 5 -45.60 7.54 5.72
C THR A 5 -44.93 6.19 5.50
N THR A 6 -45.71 5.09 5.50
CA THR A 6 -45.18 3.74 5.26
C THR A 6 -44.62 3.59 3.84
N ARG A 7 -45.31 4.17 2.83
CA ARG A 7 -44.82 4.22 1.45
C ARG A 7 -43.55 5.06 1.31
N LEU A 8 -43.50 6.24 1.94
CA LEU A 8 -42.32 7.11 1.95
C LEU A 8 -41.09 6.44 2.58
N TYR A 9 -41.26 5.76 3.72
CA TYR A 9 -40.16 5.02 4.36
C TYR A 9 -39.69 3.85 3.50
N LYS A 10 -40.61 3.10 2.90
CA LYS A 10 -40.28 2.00 2.00
C LYS A 10 -39.50 2.49 0.78
N GLU A 11 -39.97 3.57 0.16
CA GLU A 11 -39.34 4.17 -1.02
C GLU A 11 -37.94 4.73 -0.70
N GLN A 12 -37.75 5.41 0.43
CA GLN A 12 -36.42 5.81 0.91
C GLN A 12 -35.48 4.62 1.14
N THR A 13 -35.99 3.51 1.71
CA THR A 13 -35.17 2.31 1.91
C THR A 13 -34.84 1.61 0.61
N ASP A 14 -35.74 1.61 -0.36
CA ASP A 14 -35.52 1.00 -1.68
C ASP A 14 -34.55 1.84 -2.51
N GLU A 15 -34.64 3.17 -2.48
CA GLU A 15 -33.64 4.07 -3.06
C GLU A 15 -32.27 3.91 -2.41
N SER A 16 -32.21 3.82 -1.07
CA SER A 16 -30.94 3.59 -0.35
C SER A 16 -30.30 2.26 -0.73
N LYS A 17 -31.10 1.19 -0.82
CA LYS A 17 -30.63 -0.14 -1.28
C LYS A 17 -30.19 -0.11 -2.74
N LYS A 18 -30.92 0.60 -3.60
CA LYS A 18 -30.58 0.75 -5.01
C LYS A 18 -29.27 1.52 -5.18
N PHE A 19 -29.10 2.63 -4.46
CA PHE A 19 -27.85 3.38 -4.43
C PHE A 19 -26.69 2.54 -3.90
N GLN A 20 -26.88 1.79 -2.80
CA GLN A 20 -25.87 0.86 -2.30
C GLN A 20 -25.50 -0.22 -3.34
N ASN A 21 -26.49 -0.81 -4.03
CA ASN A 21 -26.23 -1.81 -5.07
C ASN A 21 -25.54 -1.23 -6.29
N GLU A 22 -25.89 -0.02 -6.72
CA GLU A 22 -25.21 0.67 -7.83
C GLU A 22 -23.76 1.00 -7.46
N GLN A 23 -23.51 1.46 -6.24
CA GLN A 23 -22.17 1.69 -5.72
C GLN A 23 -21.36 0.39 -5.62
N LEU A 24 -21.97 -0.70 -5.16
CA LEU A 24 -21.33 -2.03 -5.11
C LEU A 24 -21.02 -2.55 -6.52
N ALA A 25 -21.92 -2.37 -7.48
CA ALA A 25 -21.70 -2.75 -8.87
C ALA A 25 -20.58 -1.93 -9.52
N ALA A 26 -20.52 -0.63 -9.24
CA ALA A 26 -19.44 0.24 -9.69
C ALA A 26 -18.09 -0.20 -9.11
N TYR A 27 -18.06 -0.54 -7.82
CA TYR A 27 -16.86 -1.06 -7.16
C TYR A 27 -16.42 -2.42 -7.73
N GLN A 28 -17.35 -3.35 -7.94
CA GLN A 28 -17.05 -4.64 -8.57
C GLN A 28 -16.51 -4.48 -10.00
N LYS A 29 -17.04 -3.52 -10.76
CA LYS A 29 -16.54 -3.19 -12.10
C LYS A 29 -15.13 -2.62 -12.07
N GLN A 30 -14.80 -1.80 -11.08
CA GLN A 30 -13.43 -1.31 -10.91
C GLN A 30 -12.46 -2.45 -10.56
N ILE A 31 -12.85 -3.32 -9.63
CA ILE A 31 -12.07 -4.52 -9.27
C ILE A 31 -11.82 -5.38 -10.50
N SER A 32 -12.86 -5.69 -11.29
CA SER A 32 -12.69 -6.56 -12.45
C SER A 32 -11.73 -5.97 -13.48
N VAL A 33 -11.82 -4.67 -13.76
CA VAL A 33 -10.91 -3.98 -14.67
C VAL A 33 -9.47 -4.00 -14.16
N LEU A 34 -9.26 -3.77 -12.87
CA LEU A 34 -7.93 -3.83 -12.26
C LEU A 34 -7.36 -5.25 -12.32
N THR A 35 -8.17 -6.27 -12.02
CA THR A 35 -7.78 -7.67 -12.13
C THR A 35 -7.39 -8.02 -13.57
N SER A 36 -8.19 -7.65 -14.57
CA SER A 36 -7.86 -7.91 -15.97
C SER A 36 -6.56 -7.23 -16.41
N ARG A 37 -6.28 -6.00 -15.94
CA ARG A 37 -5.02 -5.31 -16.22
C ARG A 37 -3.83 -6.02 -15.60
N LEU A 38 -3.94 -6.45 -14.34
CA LEU A 38 -2.91 -7.19 -13.64
C LEU A 38 -2.63 -8.54 -14.32
N THR A 39 -3.69 -9.26 -14.70
CA THR A 39 -3.56 -10.53 -15.43
C THR A 39 -2.85 -10.34 -16.77
N ASN A 40 -3.26 -9.35 -17.56
CA ASN A 40 -2.62 -9.07 -18.85
C ASN A 40 -1.15 -8.63 -18.70
N GLN A 41 -0.84 -7.86 -17.65
CA GLN A 41 0.54 -7.46 -17.35
C GLN A 41 1.38 -8.70 -16.97
N TYR A 42 0.82 -9.62 -16.17
CA TYR A 42 1.49 -10.86 -15.79
C TYR A 42 1.73 -11.78 -17.00
N GLU A 43 0.74 -11.93 -17.89
CA GLU A 43 0.91 -12.72 -19.12
C GLU A 43 1.94 -12.11 -20.07
N SER A 44 2.07 -10.79 -20.13
CA SER A 44 3.10 -10.12 -20.94
C SER A 44 4.53 -10.23 -20.37
N MET A 45 4.68 -10.66 -19.11
CA MET A 45 5.96 -10.82 -18.42
C MET A 45 6.45 -12.28 -18.41
N ILE A 46 5.63 -13.24 -18.88
CA ILE A 46 6.02 -14.64 -19.04
C ILE A 46 6.30 -14.90 -20.53
N PRO A 47 7.55 -15.18 -20.94
CA PRO A 47 7.80 -15.80 -22.25
C PRO A 47 7.08 -17.15 -22.26
N ALA A 48 6.28 -17.40 -23.29
CA ALA A 48 5.76 -18.73 -23.56
C ALA A 48 6.93 -19.74 -23.55
N GLU A 49 6.71 -20.89 -22.90
CA GLU A 49 7.60 -22.05 -22.77
C GLU A 49 8.40 -22.14 -21.46
N VAL A 50 7.79 -22.88 -20.51
CA VAL A 50 8.52 -23.69 -19.53
C VAL A 50 9.08 -24.89 -20.30
N ASP A 51 10.36 -24.84 -20.68
CA ASP A 51 11.13 -26.07 -20.82
C ASP A 51 12.53 -25.89 -20.26
N THR A 52 12.83 -26.72 -19.26
CA THR A 52 14.03 -26.59 -18.42
C THR A 52 15.10 -27.49 -18.99
N LYS A 53 15.96 -26.97 -19.88
CA LYS A 53 17.35 -27.45 -20.01
C LYS A 53 18.25 -26.46 -20.76
N VAL A 54 19.31 -26.04 -20.06
CA VAL A 54 20.60 -25.57 -20.59
C VAL A 54 20.57 -24.19 -21.28
N HIS A 55 21.17 -23.19 -20.65
CA HIS A 55 22.53 -22.72 -20.98
C HIS A 55 22.70 -21.32 -20.36
N LEU A 56 23.74 -21.17 -19.53
CA LEU A 56 24.24 -19.87 -19.11
C LEU A 56 24.52 -19.02 -20.36
N SER A 57 23.71 -18.01 -20.60
CA SER A 57 24.15 -16.84 -21.36
C SER A 57 23.51 -15.60 -20.76
N GLN A 58 24.40 -14.66 -20.50
CA GLN A 58 24.32 -13.65 -19.48
C GLN A 58 23.63 -12.42 -20.05
N SER A 59 22.45 -12.10 -19.51
CA SER A 59 21.87 -10.76 -19.55
C SER A 59 21.54 -10.39 -18.11
N GLU A 60 22.58 -10.01 -17.38
CA GLU A 60 22.48 -9.42 -16.06
C GLU A 60 21.75 -8.08 -16.16
N THR A 61 20.42 -8.09 -16.00
CA THR A 61 19.75 -6.92 -15.45
C THR A 61 20.17 -6.83 -13.99
N VAL A 62 21.23 -6.06 -13.74
CA VAL A 62 21.79 -5.73 -12.43
C VAL A 62 20.64 -5.48 -11.45
N ASN A 63 20.50 -6.36 -10.45
CA ASN A 63 19.62 -6.16 -9.30
C ASN A 63 20.06 -4.88 -8.58
N LYS A 64 19.42 -3.75 -8.90
CA LYS A 64 19.82 -2.39 -8.47
C LYS A 64 19.40 -2.07 -7.02
N ASN A 65 18.72 -2.97 -6.33
CA ASN A 65 18.15 -2.71 -5.00
C ASN A 65 18.97 -3.46 -3.95
N GLU A 66 19.64 -2.70 -3.08
CA GLU A 66 20.49 -3.18 -1.98
C GLU A 66 19.67 -3.85 -0.87
N TYR A 67 18.40 -3.45 -0.73
CA TYR A 67 17.49 -3.92 0.31
C TYR A 67 16.22 -4.54 -0.30
N ASP A 68 15.60 -5.45 0.44
CA ASP A 68 14.31 -6.03 0.06
C ASP A 68 13.17 -5.11 0.47
N VAL A 69 13.25 -4.53 1.68
CA VAL A 69 12.19 -3.70 2.27
C VAL A 69 12.81 -2.44 2.88
N PHE A 70 12.16 -1.28 2.76
CA PHE A 70 12.41 -0.14 3.67
C PHE A 70 11.26 0.05 4.64
N ILE A 71 11.53 0.59 5.82
CA ILE A 71 10.50 0.92 6.81
C ILE A 71 10.55 2.42 7.11
N SER A 72 9.51 3.16 6.75
CA SER A 72 9.30 4.55 7.15
C SER A 72 8.41 4.61 8.39
N HIS A 73 8.88 5.34 9.41
CA HIS A 73 8.19 5.50 10.69
C HIS A 73 8.51 6.87 11.32
N ALA A 74 7.68 7.32 12.26
CA ALA A 74 8.03 8.47 13.09
C ALA A 74 9.03 8.01 14.16
N THR A 75 9.96 8.87 14.56
CA THR A 75 10.95 8.54 15.60
C THR A 75 10.29 8.04 16.89
N GLU A 76 9.13 8.60 17.23
CA GLU A 76 8.32 8.23 18.38
C GLU A 76 7.77 6.79 18.32
N ASP A 77 7.67 6.20 17.13
CA ASP A 77 7.18 4.82 16.94
C ASP A 77 8.31 3.77 17.00
N LYS A 78 9.57 4.22 17.16
CA LYS A 78 10.74 3.34 17.09
C LYS A 78 10.69 2.26 18.17
N GLU A 79 10.55 2.67 19.43
CA GLU A 79 10.51 1.76 20.58
C GLU A 79 9.19 0.99 20.67
N SER A 80 8.07 1.61 20.31
CA SER A 80 6.75 1.02 20.50
C SER A 80 6.38 -0.03 19.46
N PHE A 81 6.96 0.04 18.25
CA PHE A 81 6.54 -0.82 17.15
C PHE A 81 7.60 -1.09 16.09
N ALA A 82 8.29 -0.05 15.60
CA ALA A 82 9.13 -0.19 14.43
C ALA A 82 10.33 -1.12 14.67
N ASN A 83 10.91 -1.11 15.89
CA ASN A 83 12.03 -1.99 16.26
C ASN A 83 11.61 -3.47 16.20
N GLU A 84 10.41 -3.77 16.71
CA GLU A 84 9.90 -5.14 16.73
C GLU A 84 9.57 -5.64 15.32
N LEU A 85 8.95 -4.78 14.49
CA LEU A 85 8.71 -5.11 13.08
C LEU A 85 10.03 -5.37 12.32
N TYR A 86 11.04 -4.53 12.52
CA TYR A 86 12.36 -4.74 11.94
C TYR A 86 12.94 -6.10 12.36
N ARG A 87 12.94 -6.37 13.67
CA ARG A 87 13.45 -7.61 14.26
C ARG A 87 12.79 -8.83 13.65
N ILE A 88 11.45 -8.86 13.57
CA ILE A 88 10.70 -9.97 12.97
C ILE A 88 11.10 -10.16 11.50
N LEU A 89 11.11 -9.09 10.71
CA LEU A 89 11.44 -9.16 9.27
C LEU A 89 12.87 -9.67 9.03
N THR A 90 13.84 -9.26 9.85
CA THR A 90 15.23 -9.69 9.69
C THR A 90 15.50 -11.07 10.30
N GLU A 91 15.06 -11.31 11.53
CA GLU A 91 15.43 -12.51 12.30
C GLU A 91 14.57 -13.73 11.93
N GLU A 92 13.27 -13.54 11.73
CA GLU A 92 12.35 -14.65 11.46
C GLU A 92 12.20 -14.93 9.95
N TYR A 93 12.26 -13.89 9.12
CA TYR A 93 12.02 -13.99 7.69
C TYR A 93 13.26 -13.74 6.80
N GLY A 94 14.37 -13.27 7.37
CA GLY A 94 15.64 -13.11 6.65
C GLY A 94 15.66 -11.98 5.62
N PHE A 95 14.76 -11.00 5.70
CA PHE A 95 14.74 -9.87 4.76
C PHE A 95 15.89 -8.89 5.02
N LYS A 96 16.46 -8.34 3.94
CA LYS A 96 17.36 -7.18 4.06
C LYS A 96 16.54 -5.91 4.21
N VAL A 97 16.51 -5.36 5.41
CA VAL A 97 15.66 -4.19 5.73
C VAL A 97 16.50 -2.92 5.86
N TRP A 98 16.09 -1.87 5.14
CA TRP A 98 16.61 -0.52 5.34
C TRP A 98 15.79 0.19 6.43
N TYR A 99 16.38 0.33 7.62
CA TYR A 99 15.65 0.68 8.84
C TYR A 99 16.03 2.02 9.48
N ASP A 100 17.30 2.45 9.39
CA ASP A 100 17.85 3.41 10.36
C ASP A 100 18.19 4.81 9.80
N VAL A 101 17.77 5.15 8.58
CA VAL A 101 18.07 6.46 7.95
C VAL A 101 16.81 7.33 7.73
N VAL A 102 15.62 6.77 7.92
CA VAL A 102 14.34 7.37 7.51
C VAL A 102 13.50 7.77 8.73
N ALA A 103 14.16 8.22 9.80
CA ALA A 103 13.48 8.84 10.93
C ALA A 103 12.93 10.19 10.47
N MET A 104 11.61 10.27 10.31
CA MET A 104 11.00 11.43 9.67
C MET A 104 11.00 12.66 10.58
N LYS A 105 11.62 13.75 10.11
CA LYS A 105 11.70 15.03 10.83
C LYS A 105 10.54 15.94 10.44
N TRP A 106 10.32 16.96 11.26
CA TRP A 106 9.29 17.97 10.99
C TRP A 106 9.62 18.75 9.71
N GLY A 107 8.68 18.81 8.77
CA GLY A 107 8.85 19.53 7.50
C GLY A 107 9.60 18.79 6.39
N ASP A 108 9.97 17.52 6.58
CA ASP A 108 10.43 16.67 5.47
C ASP A 108 9.33 16.56 4.39
N SER A 109 9.63 16.07 3.18
CA SER A 109 8.60 15.68 2.20
C SER A 109 8.39 14.17 2.18
N LEU A 110 7.16 13.71 2.39
CA LEU A 110 6.76 12.29 2.46
C LEU A 110 7.08 11.60 1.14
N ARG A 111 6.78 12.30 0.04
CA ARG A 111 7.10 11.86 -1.31
C ARG A 111 8.59 11.62 -1.48
N THR A 112 9.42 12.58 -1.06
CA THR A 112 10.88 12.50 -1.21
C THR A 112 11.46 11.34 -0.39
N GLN A 113 10.97 11.16 0.84
CA GLN A 113 11.35 10.06 1.73
C GLN A 113 11.06 8.69 1.08
N ILE A 114 9.86 8.53 0.53
CA ILE A 114 9.45 7.27 -0.14
C ILE A 114 10.24 7.04 -1.42
N ASP A 115 10.43 8.09 -2.23
CA ASP A 115 11.22 8.00 -3.45
C ASP A 115 12.66 7.56 -3.13
N ASN A 116 13.22 8.01 -2.03
CA ASN A 116 14.53 7.57 -1.58
C ASN A 116 14.53 6.10 -1.12
N GLY A 117 13.54 5.66 -0.34
CA GLY A 117 13.41 4.26 0.05
C GLY A 117 13.19 3.32 -1.12
N LEU A 118 12.45 3.75 -2.13
CA LEU A 118 12.18 2.95 -3.31
C LEU A 118 13.30 2.90 -4.34
N LYS A 119 14.30 3.79 -4.25
CA LYS A 119 15.53 3.71 -5.05
C LYS A 119 16.42 2.56 -4.62
N THR A 120 16.43 2.25 -3.32
CA THR A 120 17.33 1.25 -2.72
C THR A 120 16.61 -0.04 -2.33
N SER A 121 15.28 -0.01 -2.21
CA SER A 121 14.47 -1.15 -1.76
C SER A 121 13.42 -1.59 -2.77
N LYS A 122 13.13 -2.89 -2.79
CA LYS A 122 12.08 -3.48 -3.66
C LYS A 122 10.68 -3.10 -3.17
N PHE A 123 10.47 -3.15 -1.86
CA PHE A 123 9.20 -2.82 -1.20
C PHE A 123 9.36 -1.77 -0.10
N GLY A 124 8.25 -1.17 0.33
CA GLY A 124 8.23 -0.14 1.36
C GLY A 124 7.11 -0.31 2.36
N ILE A 125 7.40 -0.26 3.65
CA ILE A 125 6.40 -0.27 4.71
C ILE A 125 6.35 1.13 5.31
N VAL A 126 5.16 1.72 5.42
CA VAL A 126 4.97 3.04 6.03
C VAL A 126 4.04 2.92 7.23
N ILE A 127 4.57 3.20 8.42
CA ILE A 127 3.84 3.13 9.69
C ILE A 127 3.10 4.46 9.91
N LEU A 128 1.81 4.49 9.59
CA LEU A 128 0.95 5.67 9.76
C LEU A 128 0.38 5.77 11.18
N SER A 129 1.21 6.23 12.11
CA SER A 129 0.81 6.54 13.50
C SER A 129 0.29 7.97 13.65
N LYS A 130 -0.23 8.31 14.85
CA LYS A 130 -0.54 9.70 15.22
C LYS A 130 0.70 10.60 15.14
N HIS A 131 1.85 10.10 15.57
CA HIS A 131 3.12 10.83 15.52
C HIS A 131 3.58 11.04 14.09
N TYR A 132 3.30 10.10 13.19
CA TYR A 132 3.60 10.20 11.77
C TYR A 132 2.77 11.29 11.09
N ILE A 133 1.45 11.30 11.37
CA ILE A 133 0.51 12.27 10.79
C ILE A 133 0.75 13.68 11.34
N SER A 134 1.19 13.82 12.60
CA SER A 134 1.43 15.12 13.23
C SER A 134 2.68 15.85 12.75
N LYS A 135 3.55 15.23 11.93
CA LYS A 135 4.76 15.88 11.36
C LYS A 135 4.48 16.98 10.33
N GLY A 136 3.21 17.29 10.05
CA GLY A 136 2.82 18.47 9.27
C GLY A 136 2.55 18.20 7.79
N TRP A 137 2.20 16.97 7.42
CA TRP A 137 1.90 16.60 6.04
C TRP A 137 0.70 17.35 5.48
N THR A 138 0.85 17.87 4.27
CA THR A 138 -0.31 18.37 3.55
C THR A 138 -1.24 17.22 3.20
N LYS A 139 -2.54 17.48 3.18
CA LYS A 139 -3.54 16.52 2.70
C LYS A 139 -3.18 16.00 1.29
N TYR A 140 -2.62 16.86 0.45
CA TYR A 140 -2.17 16.53 -0.90
C TYR A 140 -1.04 15.48 -0.92
N GLU A 141 -0.05 15.59 -0.04
CA GLU A 141 1.03 14.59 0.05
C GLU A 141 0.54 13.23 0.56
N LEU A 142 -0.38 13.23 1.53
CA LEU A 142 -1.02 12.00 2.00
C LEU A 142 -1.91 11.37 0.91
N ASP A 143 -2.69 12.17 0.18
CA ASP A 143 -3.51 11.67 -0.93
C ASP A 143 -2.61 11.11 -2.05
N GLY A 144 -1.48 11.76 -2.32
CA GLY A 144 -0.48 11.29 -3.28
C GLY A 144 0.19 9.95 -2.88
N LEU A 145 0.36 9.70 -1.59
CA LEU A 145 0.81 8.41 -1.06
C LEU A 145 -0.17 7.29 -1.44
N PHE A 146 -1.43 7.48 -1.10
CA PHE A 146 -2.48 6.47 -1.32
C PHE A 146 -2.69 6.17 -2.80
N GLN A 147 -2.60 7.18 -3.67
CA GLN A 147 -2.70 6.97 -5.11
C GLN A 147 -1.53 6.17 -5.68
N ARG A 148 -0.32 6.30 -5.12
CA ARG A 148 0.85 5.52 -5.54
C ARG A 148 0.79 4.06 -5.09
N GLU A 149 0.32 3.82 -3.87
CA GLU A 149 0.04 2.47 -3.38
C GLU A 149 -0.86 1.71 -4.36
N MET A 150 -1.85 2.40 -4.95
CA MET A 150 -2.80 1.83 -5.90
C MET A 150 -2.26 1.62 -7.33
N SER A 151 -1.13 2.22 -7.72
CA SER A 151 -0.69 2.29 -9.12
C SER A 151 0.68 1.67 -9.42
N GLU A 152 1.61 1.62 -8.47
CA GLU A 152 3.01 1.19 -8.74
C GLU A 152 3.36 -0.23 -8.27
N GLY A 153 2.42 -1.01 -7.72
CA GLY A 153 2.65 -2.41 -7.30
C GLY A 153 3.66 -2.59 -6.16
N LYS A 154 4.24 -1.51 -5.63
CA LYS A 154 5.05 -1.51 -4.42
C LYS A 154 4.14 -1.24 -3.23
N THR A 155 3.73 -2.33 -2.58
CA THR A 155 2.78 -2.32 -1.46
C THR A 155 3.28 -1.45 -0.32
N ILE A 156 2.55 -0.39 0.00
CA ILE A 156 2.73 0.43 1.21
C ILE A 156 1.83 -0.13 2.29
N LEU A 157 2.35 -1.00 3.16
CA LEU A 157 1.52 -1.58 4.21
C LEU A 157 1.23 -0.55 5.30
N ARG A 158 -0.02 -0.08 5.36
CA ARG A 158 -0.53 0.80 6.42
C ARG A 158 -0.81 0.00 7.70
N LEU A 159 -0.10 0.34 8.77
CA LEU A 159 -0.34 -0.19 10.11
C LEU A 159 -0.97 0.92 10.97
N VAL A 160 -2.27 0.79 11.26
CA VAL A 160 -2.99 1.71 12.15
C VAL A 160 -2.89 1.18 13.57
N GLN A 161 -2.18 1.86 14.46
CA GLN A 161 -2.25 1.55 15.88
C GLN A 161 -3.63 1.95 16.43
N GLY A 162 -4.36 0.96 16.96
CA GLY A 162 -5.67 1.13 17.57
C GLY A 162 -5.62 2.07 18.78
N GLN A 163 -6.64 2.91 18.90
CA GLN A 163 -6.91 3.65 20.12
C GLN A 163 -7.40 2.66 21.19
N SER A 164 -6.55 2.32 22.15
CA SER A 164 -7.08 1.89 23.46
C SER A 164 -7.63 3.14 24.13
N GLY A 165 -8.94 3.35 23.98
CA GLY A 165 -9.73 4.27 24.79
C GLY A 165 -10.43 3.50 25.90
#